data_AF-A0A819BB10-F1
#
_entry.id   AF-A0A819BB10-F1
#
_cell.length_a   1.000
_cell.length_b   1.000
_cell.length_c   1.000
_cell.angle_alpha   90.00
_cell.angle_beta   90.00
_cell.angle_gamma   90.00
#
_symmetry.space_group_name_H-M   'P 1'
#
loop_
_entity.id
_entity.type
_entity.pdbx_description
1 polymer ?
#
loop_
_entity_poly.entity_id
_entity_poly.type
_entity_poly.pdbx_seq_one_letter_code
_entity_poly.pdbx_strand_id
1 'polypeptide(L)'
;MTVGKDVSQLFPDVINCMQIDNLELKKLVYLYLMNYAKTQPEMAILAVNTFAKDCNDPSPLIRALAVRTMGCIRVEKITEHLCEPLRKCLKDEDPYVRKTAAVCVAKLYDINQQLVFDQGFLDLLKDLLSDSNPMVF
;
A
#
# COMPACT_ATOMS: atom_id res chain seq x y z
N MET A 1 0.43 -20.42 -3.19
CA MET A 1 -1.01 -20.07 -3.22
C MET A 1 -1.78 -20.70 -4.37
N THR A 2 -1.17 -21.01 -5.52
CA THR A 2 -1.85 -21.58 -6.71
C THR A 2 -2.42 -23.00 -6.51
N VAL A 3 -1.97 -23.72 -5.48
CA VAL A 3 -2.44 -25.07 -5.12
C VAL A 3 -3.48 -25.09 -3.97
N GLY A 4 -3.96 -23.91 -3.53
CA GLY A 4 -5.04 -23.81 -2.52
C GLY A 4 -4.68 -24.25 -1.09
N LYS A 5 -3.42 -24.61 -0.82
CA LYS A 5 -2.96 -24.97 0.53
C LYS A 5 -2.88 -23.73 1.43
N ASP A 6 -3.40 -23.85 2.64
CA ASP A 6 -3.25 -22.84 3.67
C ASP A 6 -1.81 -22.82 4.18
N VAL A 7 -1.16 -21.66 4.01
CA VAL A 7 0.20 -21.39 4.50
C VAL A 7 0.19 -20.22 5.49
N SER A 8 -0.95 -19.92 6.10
CA SER A 8 -1.12 -18.87 7.13
C SER A 8 -0.22 -19.07 8.36
N GLN A 9 0.22 -20.31 8.64
CA GLN A 9 1.15 -20.59 9.74
C GLN A 9 2.54 -19.98 9.54
N LEU A 10 2.93 -19.68 8.29
CA LEU A 10 4.24 -19.09 7.96
C LEU A 10 4.28 -17.57 8.11
N PHE A 11 3.20 -16.94 8.59
CA PHE A 11 3.07 -15.49 8.61
C PHE A 11 4.20 -14.78 9.38
N PRO A 12 4.63 -15.25 10.58
CA PRO A 12 5.75 -14.64 11.29
C PRO A 12 7.06 -14.72 10.49
N ASP A 13 7.33 -15.89 9.89
CA ASP A 13 8.55 -16.12 9.11
C ASP A 13 8.57 -15.24 7.85
N VAL A 14 7.44 -15.15 7.16
CA VAL A 14 7.29 -14.34 5.94
C VAL A 14 7.43 -12.85 6.24
N ILE A 15 6.92 -12.38 7.39
CA ILE A 15 7.09 -10.98 7.82
C ILE A 15 8.55 -10.65 8.09
N ASN A 16 9.31 -11.56 8.70
CA ASN A 16 10.74 -11.33 8.93
C ASN A 16 11.52 -11.16 7.61
N CYS A 17 11.08 -11.83 6.53
CA CYS A 17 11.68 -11.65 5.20
C CYS A 17 11.39 -10.28 4.56
N MET A 18 10.43 -9.51 5.06
CA MET A 18 10.04 -8.21 4.48
C MET A 18 11.14 -7.13 4.60
N GLN A 19 12.04 -7.30 5.58
CA GLN A 19 13.16 -6.39 5.85
C GLN A 19 14.38 -6.65 4.97
N ILE A 20 14.38 -7.73 4.18
CA ILE A 20 15.48 -8.06 3.29
C ILE A 20 15.40 -7.15 2.06
N ASP A 21 16.51 -6.50 1.72
CA ASP A 21 16.64 -5.58 0.58
C ASP A 21 16.74 -6.33 -0.76
N ASN A 22 15.71 -7.14 -1.06
CA ASN A 22 15.55 -7.83 -2.33
C ASN A 22 14.14 -7.57 -2.88
N LEU A 23 14.08 -6.91 -4.04
CA LEU A 23 12.81 -6.48 -4.65
C LEU A 23 11.90 -7.66 -5.03
N GLU A 24 12.46 -8.76 -5.52
CA GLU A 24 11.69 -9.94 -5.91
C GLU A 24 11.08 -10.61 -4.68
N LEU A 25 11.88 -10.76 -3.62
CA LEU A 25 11.40 -11.29 -2.35
C LEU A 25 10.30 -10.40 -1.76
N LYS A 26 10.49 -9.07 -1.77
CA LYS A 26 9.50 -8.12 -1.28
C LYS A 26 8.17 -8.24 -2.04
N LYS A 27 8.20 -8.40 -3.37
CA LYS A 27 6.98 -8.67 -4.17
C LYS A 27 6.26 -9.94 -3.73
N LEU A 28 6.99 -11.02 -3.44
CA LEU A 28 6.40 -12.28 -2.97
C LEU A 28 5.81 -12.15 -1.56
N VAL A 29 6.53 -11.49 -0.64
CA VAL A 29 6.05 -11.20 0.71
C VAL A 29 4.78 -10.36 0.67
N TYR A 30 4.76 -9.32 -0.16
CA TYR A 30 3.59 -8.45 -0.31
C TYR A 30 2.39 -9.20 -0.90
N LEU A 31 2.62 -10.06 -1.90
CA LEU A 31 1.58 -10.92 -2.43
C LEU A 31 1.02 -11.86 -1.35
N TYR A 32 1.88 -12.44 -0.52
CA TYR A 32 1.45 -13.26 0.61
C TYR A 32 0.59 -12.46 1.59
N LEU A 33 1.05 -11.27 2.00
CA LEU A 33 0.31 -10.40 2.93
C LEU A 33 -1.06 -9.99 2.39
N MET A 34 -1.18 -9.65 1.10
CA MET A 34 -2.48 -9.31 0.49
C MET A 34 -3.51 -10.45 0.61
N ASN A 35 -3.07 -11.70 0.63
CA ASN A 35 -3.95 -12.87 0.70
C ASN A 35 -4.26 -13.31 2.13
N TYR A 36 -3.28 -13.23 3.05
CA TYR A 36 -3.41 -13.76 4.42
C TYR A 36 -3.65 -12.70 5.50
N ALA A 37 -3.46 -11.41 5.23
CA ALA A 37 -3.62 -10.37 6.26
C ALA A 37 -5.02 -10.34 6.88
N LYS A 38 -6.07 -10.68 6.11
CA LYS A 38 -7.45 -10.77 6.62
C LYS A 38 -7.64 -11.92 7.61
N THR A 39 -6.93 -13.03 7.42
CA THR A 39 -7.00 -14.19 8.33
C THR A 39 -6.24 -13.95 9.63
N GLN A 40 -5.25 -13.05 9.62
CA GLN A 40 -4.40 -12.75 10.78
C GLN A 40 -4.16 -11.24 10.93
N PRO A 41 -5.21 -10.46 11.26
CA PRO A 41 -5.13 -8.99 11.30
C PRO A 41 -4.17 -8.47 12.37
N GLU A 42 -4.03 -9.18 13.49
CA GLU A 42 -3.10 -8.81 14.56
C GLU A 42 -1.64 -8.91 14.11
N MET A 43 -1.27 -9.95 13.38
CA MET A 43 0.10 -10.07 12.85
C MET A 43 0.35 -9.10 11.70
N ALA A 44 -0.67 -8.80 10.91
CA ALA A 44 -0.56 -7.86 9.80
C ALA A 44 -0.14 -6.44 10.24
N ILE A 45 -0.38 -6.07 11.51
CA ILE A 45 0.09 -4.79 12.07
C ILE A 45 1.62 -4.67 12.05
N LEU A 46 2.35 -5.79 12.15
CA LEU A 46 3.82 -5.80 12.16
C LEU A 46 4.39 -5.38 10.81
N ALA A 47 3.63 -5.56 9.72
CA ALA A 47 4.02 -5.14 8.39
C ALA A 47 3.85 -3.63 8.16
N VAL A 48 3.06 -2.93 8.98
CA VAL A 48 2.75 -1.49 8.81
C VAL A 48 4.02 -0.64 8.84
N ASN A 49 4.90 -0.87 9.81
CA ASN A 49 6.14 -0.10 9.95
C ASN A 49 7.04 -0.28 8.71
N THR A 50 7.13 -1.51 8.19
CA THR A 50 7.91 -1.81 7.00
C THR A 50 7.29 -1.20 5.76
N PHE A 51 5.95 -1.24 5.60
CA PHE A 51 5.28 -0.55 4.51
C PHE A 51 5.48 0.96 4.55
N ALA A 52 5.37 1.57 5.74
CA ALA A 52 5.60 3.00 5.90
C ALA A 52 7.05 3.38 5.55
N LYS A 53 8.02 2.55 5.94
CA LYS A 53 9.42 2.71 5.52
C LYS A 53 9.56 2.59 4.01
N ASP A 54 8.99 1.55 3.40
CA ASP A 54 9.06 1.28 1.97
C ASP A 54 8.36 2.39 1.13
N CYS A 55 7.35 3.07 1.68
CA CYS A 55 6.73 4.25 1.05
C CYS A 55 7.66 5.48 1.01
N ASN A 56 8.78 5.48 1.73
CA ASN A 56 9.80 6.53 1.68
C ASN A 56 11.13 6.02 1.07
N ASP A 57 11.11 4.84 0.43
CA ASP A 57 12.29 4.26 -0.20
C ASP A 57 12.80 5.13 -1.36
N PRO A 58 14.12 5.21 -1.62
CA PRO A 58 14.65 5.94 -2.78
C PRO A 58 14.10 5.46 -4.12
N SER A 59 13.75 4.18 -4.24
CA SER A 59 13.20 3.58 -5.45
C SER A 59 11.70 3.89 -5.60
N PRO A 60 11.27 4.58 -6.67
CA PRO A 60 9.85 4.84 -6.92
C PRO A 60 9.05 3.56 -7.11
N LEU A 61 9.68 2.49 -7.60
CA LEU A 61 9.04 1.19 -7.75
C LEU A 61 8.69 0.56 -6.39
N ILE A 62 9.55 0.73 -5.38
CA ILE A 62 9.29 0.23 -4.03
C ILE A 62 8.21 1.08 -3.37
N ARG A 63 8.28 2.41 -3.47
CA ARG A 63 7.25 3.31 -2.95
C ARG A 63 5.85 3.00 -3.51
N ALA A 64 5.75 2.92 -4.84
CA ALA A 64 4.50 2.59 -5.53
C ALA A 64 4.00 1.18 -5.16
N LEU A 65 4.91 0.20 -5.05
CA LEU A 65 4.55 -1.16 -4.66
C LEU A 65 3.98 -1.20 -3.24
N ALA A 66 4.59 -0.48 -2.30
CA ALA A 66 4.15 -0.41 -0.90
C ALA A 66 2.76 0.24 -0.79
N VAL A 67 2.55 1.44 -1.35
CA VAL A 67 1.27 2.15 -1.25
C VAL A 67 0.13 1.35 -1.91
N ARG A 68 0.40 0.70 -3.05
CA ARG A 68 -0.59 -0.16 -3.73
C ARG A 68 -0.97 -1.37 -2.89
N THR A 69 0.01 -1.97 -2.21
CA THR A 69 -0.18 -3.19 -1.42
C THR A 69 -0.99 -2.88 -0.18
N MET A 70 -0.64 -1.81 0.55
CA MET A 70 -1.42 -1.35 1.70
C MET A 70 -2.88 -1.08 1.31
N GLY A 71 -3.13 -0.41 0.18
CA GLY A 71 -4.50 -0.15 -0.31
C GLY A 71 -5.29 -1.39 -0.76
N CYS A 72 -4.63 -2.53 -0.96
CA CYS A 72 -5.30 -3.81 -1.23
C CYS A 72 -5.65 -4.57 0.07
N ILE A 73 -4.98 -4.28 1.18
CA ILE A 73 -5.21 -4.96 2.45
C ILE A 73 -6.41 -4.33 3.14
N ARG A 74 -7.57 -5.01 3.09
CA ARG A 74 -8.80 -4.57 3.77
C ARG A 74 -8.79 -4.96 5.25
N VAL A 75 -7.86 -4.38 6.01
CA VAL A 75 -7.76 -4.49 7.47
C VAL A 75 -7.77 -3.07 8.02
N GLU A 76 -8.76 -2.74 8.85
CA GLU A 76 -9.02 -1.37 9.34
C GLU A 76 -7.77 -0.69 9.92
N LYS A 77 -7.03 -1.38 10.79
CA LYS A 77 -5.77 -0.86 11.36
C LYS A 77 -4.74 -0.47 10.29
N ILE A 78 -4.61 -1.25 9.20
CA ILE A 78 -3.69 -0.92 8.10
C ILE A 78 -4.21 0.27 7.31
N THR A 79 -5.52 0.36 7.13
CA THR A 79 -6.19 1.47 6.44
C THR A 79 -5.96 2.81 7.16
N GLU A 80 -6.02 2.84 8.49
CA GLU A 80 -5.70 4.04 9.27
C GLU A 80 -4.25 4.49 9.05
N HIS A 81 -3.31 3.54 9.09
CA HIS A 81 -1.87 3.83 8.89
C HIS A 81 -1.49 4.11 7.42
N LEU A 82 -2.37 3.84 6.45
CA LEU A 82 -2.15 4.16 5.04
C LEU A 82 -2.28 5.65 4.74
N CYS A 83 -3.05 6.41 5.53
CA CYS A 83 -3.42 7.78 5.17
C CYS A 83 -2.20 8.70 4.96
N GLU A 84 -1.25 8.69 5.90
CA GLU A 84 -0.05 9.51 5.82
C GLU A 84 0.88 9.12 4.65
N PRO A 85 1.27 7.82 4.49
CA PRO A 85 2.00 7.38 3.30
C PRO A 85 1.30 7.74 1.98
N LEU A 86 -0.01 7.54 1.90
CA LEU A 86 -0.80 7.83 0.71
C LEU A 86 -0.77 9.32 0.36
N ARG A 87 -0.92 10.21 1.35
CA ARG A 87 -0.83 11.66 1.16
C ARG A 87 0.52 12.09 0.60
N LYS A 88 1.61 11.49 1.08
CA LYS A 88 2.96 11.73 0.54
C LYS A 88 3.08 11.24 -0.89
N CYS A 89 2.62 10.01 -1.17
CA CYS A 89 2.70 9.43 -2.51
C CYS A 89 1.85 10.18 -3.56
N LEU A 90 0.75 10.84 -3.17
CA LEU A 90 -0.01 11.71 -4.07
C LEU A 90 0.78 12.96 -4.51
N LYS A 91 1.77 13.38 -3.73
CA LYS A 91 2.65 14.52 -4.01
C LYS A 91 4.08 14.08 -4.37
N ASP A 92 4.27 12.82 -4.72
CA ASP A 92 5.59 12.27 -5.05
C ASP A 92 6.17 12.94 -6.30
N GLU A 93 7.51 13.01 -6.38
CA GLU A 93 8.20 13.54 -7.55
C GLU A 93 8.04 12.60 -8.76
N ASP A 94 7.90 11.29 -8.51
CA ASP A 94 7.79 10.29 -9.55
C ASP A 94 6.32 10.11 -10.02
N PRO A 95 6.04 10.29 -11.33
CA PRO A 95 4.70 10.13 -11.89
C PRO A 95 4.09 8.74 -11.67
N TYR A 96 4.90 7.68 -11.68
CA TYR A 96 4.41 6.32 -11.46
C TYR A 96 3.87 6.14 -10.03
N VAL A 97 4.53 6.75 -9.06
CA VAL A 97 4.08 6.76 -7.66
C VAL A 97 2.78 7.53 -7.52
N ARG A 98 2.69 8.75 -8.09
CA ARG A 98 1.47 9.58 -8.03
C ARG A 98 0.26 8.91 -8.67
N LYS A 99 0.40 8.35 -9.87
CA LYS A 99 -0.65 7.56 -10.54
C LYS A 99 -1.09 6.38 -9.67
N THR A 100 -0.14 5.68 -9.07
CA THR A 100 -0.44 4.52 -8.21
C THR A 100 -1.18 4.93 -6.94
N ALA A 101 -0.79 6.07 -6.35
CA ALA A 101 -1.46 6.67 -5.21
C ALA A 101 -2.89 7.09 -5.56
N ALA A 102 -3.12 7.71 -6.73
CA ALA A 102 -4.46 8.08 -7.19
C ALA A 102 -5.40 6.86 -7.27
N VAL A 103 -4.93 5.75 -7.84
CA VAL A 103 -5.69 4.48 -7.87
C VAL A 103 -5.91 3.93 -6.46
N CYS A 104 -4.95 4.12 -5.55
CA CYS A 104 -5.07 3.70 -4.16
C CYS A 104 -6.15 4.49 -3.41
N VAL A 105 -6.33 5.80 -3.67
CA VAL A 105 -7.45 6.58 -3.12
C VAL A 105 -8.79 6.00 -3.55
N ALA A 106 -8.95 5.59 -4.81
CA ALA A 106 -10.18 4.96 -5.27
C ALA A 106 -10.49 3.64 -4.53
N LYS A 107 -9.45 2.84 -4.24
CA LYS A 107 -9.60 1.62 -3.41
C LYS A 107 -9.93 1.94 -1.96
N LEU A 108 -9.32 2.99 -1.41
CA LEU A 108 -9.62 3.46 -0.06
C LEU A 108 -11.08 3.91 0.06
N TYR A 109 -11.61 4.57 -0.98
CA TYR A 109 -13.01 4.98 -1.04
C TYR A 109 -13.98 3.78 -1.02
N ASP A 110 -13.63 2.68 -1.71
CA ASP A 110 -14.40 1.41 -1.66
C ASP A 110 -14.38 0.78 -0.25
N ILE A 111 -13.35 1.02 0.54
CA ILE A 111 -13.20 0.46 1.89
C ILE A 111 -13.86 1.35 2.95
N ASN A 112 -13.56 2.65 2.94
CA ASN A 112 -14.05 3.62 3.92
C ASN A 112 -14.18 5.00 3.27
N GLN A 113 -15.37 5.33 2.78
CA GLN A 113 -15.68 6.62 2.15
C GLN A 113 -15.46 7.79 3.10
N GLN A 114 -15.93 7.67 4.34
CA GLN A 114 -15.87 8.74 5.34
C GLN A 114 -14.40 9.16 5.59
N LEU A 115 -13.50 8.18 5.73
CA LEU A 115 -12.08 8.44 5.89
C LEU A 115 -11.48 9.21 4.70
N VAL A 116 -11.92 8.93 3.47
CA VAL A 116 -11.46 9.67 2.28
C VAL A 116 -11.89 11.12 2.31
N PHE A 117 -13.12 11.40 2.74
CA PHE A 117 -13.64 12.75 2.92
C PHE A 117 -12.91 13.48 4.06
N ASP A 118 -12.80 12.86 5.23
CA ASP A 118 -12.19 13.45 6.43
C ASP A 118 -10.70 13.79 6.21
N GLN A 119 -10.01 12.99 5.41
CA GLN A 119 -8.60 13.22 5.07
C GLN A 119 -8.42 14.21 3.90
N GLY A 120 -9.48 14.61 3.20
CA GLY A 120 -9.40 15.53 2.06
C GLY A 120 -8.69 14.93 0.84
N PHE A 121 -8.72 13.60 0.67
CA PHE A 121 -8.06 12.94 -0.47
C PHE A 121 -8.72 13.27 -1.81
N LEU A 122 -10.01 13.62 -1.81
CA LEU A 122 -10.71 14.01 -3.03
C LEU A 122 -10.16 15.31 -3.61
N ASP A 123 -9.78 16.27 -2.78
CA ASP A 123 -9.22 17.54 -3.24
C ASP A 123 -7.81 17.31 -3.80
N LEU A 124 -7.01 16.46 -3.14
CA LEU A 124 -5.71 16.04 -3.67
C LEU A 124 -5.83 15.30 -5.02
N LEU A 125 -6.87 14.49 -5.21
CA LEU A 125 -7.14 13.86 -6.50
C LEU A 125 -7.54 14.87 -7.58
N LYS A 126 -8.31 15.90 -7.23
CA LYS A 126 -8.66 16.97 -8.18
C LYS A 126 -7.43 17.76 -8.61
N ASP A 127 -6.52 18.02 -7.68
CA ASP A 127 -5.24 18.70 -7.99
C ASP A 127 -4.42 17.89 -9.00
N LEU A 128 -4.46 16.55 -8.92
CA LEU A 128 -3.81 15.67 -9.89
C LEU A 128 -4.40 15.74 -11.30
N LEU A 129 -5.62 16.24 -11.49
CA LEU A 129 -6.16 16.48 -12.84
C LEU A 129 -5.46 17.64 -13.57
N SER A 130 -4.72 18.45 -12.83
CA SER A 130 -3.85 19.51 -13.37
C SER A 130 -2.38 19.10 -13.37
N ASP A 131 -2.07 17.79 -13.22
CA ASP A 131 -0.69 17.31 -13.19
C ASP A 131 -0.02 17.56 -14.55
N SER A 132 1.28 17.86 -14.51
CA SER A 132 2.07 18.09 -15.72
C SER A 132 2.37 16.81 -16.49
N ASN A 133 2.21 15.64 -15.85
CA ASN A 133 2.50 14.35 -16.47
C ASN A 133 1.22 13.63 -16.92
N PRO A 134 1.09 13.30 -18.22
CA PRO A 134 -0.13 12.68 -18.77
C PRO A 134 -0.40 11.26 -18.27
N MET A 135 0.56 10.60 -17.61
CA MET A 135 0.32 9.28 -17.00
C MET A 135 -0.38 9.38 -15.63
N VAL A 136 -0.35 10.55 -15.00
CA VAL A 136 -1.00 10.84 -13.71
C VAL A 136 -2.41 11.43 -13.92
N PHE A 137 -2.83 11.49 -15.19
CA PHE A 137 -4.02 12.13 -15.80
C PHE A 137 -3.71 13.54 -16.32
#